data_AF-A0A061RU21-F1
#
_entry.id   AF-A0A061RU21-F1
#
_cell.length_a   1.000
_cell.length_b   1.000
_cell.length_c   1.000
_cell.angle_alpha   90.00
_cell.angle_beta   90.00
_cell.angle_gamma   90.00
#
_symmetry.space_group_name_H-M   'P 1'
#
loop_
_entity.id
_entity.type
_entity.pdbx_description
1 polymer ?
#
loop_
_entity_poly.entity_id
_entity_poly.type
_entity_poly.pdbx_seq_one_letter_code
_entity_poly.pdbx_strand_id
1 'polypeptide(L)'
;MKFSFQRDWENPTVYQIGVRTPHVPLWSYTSVSSAIERLLLLPKAQEDTSPFKFYLSGSAWRFTLVDRAEDVPDQFWEPDFDDRSWNTLHVPSNWECHGYGKPRYTNFQYPFPLKPPFVPDFNPTGCYRHEFRVPTGWEGRRVFLQFDGVESAFYCWLNGAPLGYSQDSSSRSRSTSTSPATTWSPCRS
;
A
#
# COMPACT_ATOMS: atom_id res chain seq x y z
N MET A 1 -22.47 7.83 -7.51
CA MET A 1 -21.37 8.33 -8.38
C MET A 1 -20.33 7.23 -8.45
N LYS A 2 -20.01 6.71 -9.65
CA LYS A 2 -18.85 5.80 -9.81
C LYS A 2 -17.59 6.62 -9.53
N PHE A 3 -16.75 6.18 -8.61
CA PHE A 3 -15.39 6.71 -8.50
C PHE A 3 -14.65 6.24 -9.76
N SER A 4 -14.63 7.10 -10.78
CA SER A 4 -13.81 6.88 -11.97
C SER A 4 -12.37 7.07 -11.55
N PHE A 5 -11.55 6.03 -11.67
CA PHE A 5 -10.10 6.21 -11.67
C PHE A 5 -9.78 7.33 -12.67
N GLN A 6 -9.16 8.44 -12.24
CA GLN A 6 -8.87 9.57 -13.14
C GLN A 6 -7.74 9.27 -14.15
N ARG A 7 -7.38 7.99 -14.32
CA ARG A 7 -6.21 7.54 -15.08
C ARG A 7 -4.97 8.35 -14.72
N ASP A 8 -4.79 8.64 -13.43
CA ASP A 8 -3.63 9.42 -12.96
C ASP A 8 -2.30 8.76 -13.35
N TRP A 9 -2.29 7.43 -13.58
CA TRP A 9 -1.17 6.67 -14.13
C TRP A 9 -0.77 7.02 -15.56
N GLU A 10 -1.64 7.68 -16.33
CA GLU A 10 -1.33 8.21 -17.67
C GLU A 10 -1.00 9.71 -17.63
N ASN A 11 -1.00 10.33 -16.45
CA ASN A 11 -0.72 11.74 -16.28
C ASN A 11 0.66 11.96 -15.64
N PRO A 12 1.70 12.32 -16.42
CA PRO A 12 3.05 12.50 -15.89
C PRO A 12 3.18 13.70 -14.92
N THR A 13 2.17 14.56 -14.83
CA THR A 13 2.15 15.67 -13.86
C THR A 13 1.65 15.24 -12.47
N VAL A 14 1.02 14.07 -12.36
CA VAL A 14 0.43 13.55 -11.10
C VAL A 14 1.17 12.28 -10.70
N TYR A 15 2.21 12.43 -9.87
CA TYR A 15 3.05 11.31 -9.43
C TYR A 15 2.72 10.85 -7.99
N GLN A 16 2.16 11.74 -7.15
CA GLN A 16 1.77 11.46 -5.77
C GLN A 16 0.54 12.29 -5.36
N ILE A 17 -0.43 11.67 -4.68
CA ILE A 17 -1.60 12.32 -4.05
C ILE A 17 -1.67 11.85 -2.61
N GLY A 18 -1.81 12.75 -1.63
CA GLY A 18 -1.96 12.39 -0.22
C GLY A 18 -0.72 11.74 0.43
N VAL A 19 0.41 11.69 -0.28
CA VAL A 19 1.70 11.21 0.22
C VAL A 19 2.44 12.35 0.93
N ARG A 20 3.04 12.07 2.08
CA ARG A 20 3.90 13.03 2.79
C ARG A 20 5.20 13.27 2.03
N THR A 21 5.71 14.49 2.15
CA THR A 21 7.03 14.86 1.65
C THR A 21 8.10 13.87 2.15
N PRO A 22 9.00 13.41 1.26
CA PRO A 22 10.13 12.57 1.64
C PRO A 22 10.92 13.17 2.79
N HIS A 23 11.26 12.33 3.76
CA HIS A 23 12.02 12.70 4.94
C HIS A 23 12.82 11.50 5.42
N VAL A 24 13.84 11.76 6.24
CA VAL A 24 14.61 10.69 6.89
C VAL A 24 13.69 9.73 7.66
N PRO A 25 13.98 8.42 7.72
CA PRO A 25 13.18 7.49 8.49
C PRO A 25 12.99 7.96 9.94
N LEU A 26 11.75 8.34 10.28
CA LEU A 26 11.37 8.69 11.64
C LEU A 26 10.87 7.43 12.33
N TRP A 27 11.57 7.07 13.39
CA TRP A 27 11.28 5.94 14.25
C TRP A 27 10.59 6.43 15.52
N SER A 28 9.53 5.73 15.92
CA SER A 28 8.76 6.08 17.11
C SER A 28 9.36 5.42 18.35
N TYR A 29 10.52 5.90 18.83
CA TYR A 29 11.11 5.38 20.07
C TYR A 29 10.36 5.90 21.30
N THR A 30 10.24 5.07 22.33
CA THR A 30 9.63 5.42 23.62
C THR A 30 10.63 6.10 24.57
N SER A 31 11.93 5.86 24.39
CA SER A 31 13.00 6.39 25.25
C SER A 31 14.29 6.65 24.47
N VAL A 32 15.17 7.50 25.02
CA VAL A 32 16.50 7.79 24.46
C VAL A 32 17.37 6.54 24.44
N SER A 33 17.31 5.71 25.49
CA SER A 33 18.09 4.46 25.57
C SER A 33 17.73 3.50 24.44
N SER A 34 16.45 3.37 24.10
CA SER A 34 15.99 2.55 22.97
C SER A 34 16.54 3.05 21.62
N ALA A 35 16.60 4.38 21.44
CA ALA A 35 17.20 4.97 20.25
C ALA A 35 18.72 4.69 20.15
N ILE A 36 19.44 4.74 21.28
CA ILE A 36 20.87 4.44 21.35
C ILE A 36 21.14 2.95 21.10
N GLU A 37 20.37 2.04 21.70
CA GLU A 37 20.50 0.60 21.48
C GLU A 37 20.35 0.25 19.99
N ARG A 38 19.37 0.84 19.31
CA ARG A 38 19.16 0.61 17.88
C ARG A 38 20.31 1.11 17.01
N LEU A 39 20.91 2.25 17.36
CA LEU A 39 22.10 2.78 16.69
C LEU A 39 23.31 1.85 16.88
N LEU A 40 23.47 1.26 18.06
CA LEU A 40 24.59 0.39 18.37
C LEU A 40 24.44 -1.03 17.77
N LEU A 41 23.21 -1.52 17.55
CA LEU A 41 22.91 -2.86 17.02
C LEU A 41 22.81 -2.94 15.48
N LEU A 42 23.35 -1.97 14.75
CA LEU A 42 23.02 -1.71 13.33
C LEU A 42 23.24 -2.84 12.29
N PRO A 43 23.98 -3.94 12.49
CA PRO A 43 23.92 -5.08 11.55
C PRO A 43 22.96 -6.20 11.99
N LYS A 44 22.49 -6.19 13.25
CA LYS A 44 21.69 -7.25 13.89
C LYS A 44 20.37 -6.71 14.43
N ALA A 45 19.82 -5.69 13.79
CA ALA A 45 18.56 -5.12 14.23
C ALA A 45 17.40 -6.08 13.97
N GLN A 46 17.19 -6.94 14.95
CA GLN A 46 15.94 -7.61 15.25
C GLN A 46 14.80 -6.61 15.12
N GLU A 47 13.66 -7.08 14.61
CA GLU A 47 12.49 -6.28 14.30
C GLU A 47 12.21 -5.24 15.38
N ASP A 48 12.12 -3.98 14.95
CA ASP A 48 11.93 -2.82 15.82
C ASP A 48 10.71 -3.03 16.72
N THR A 49 10.97 -3.27 18.01
CA THR A 49 9.97 -3.68 19.01
C THR A 49 9.17 -2.50 19.58
N SER A 50 9.19 -1.35 18.92
CA SER A 50 8.43 -0.19 19.37
C SER A 50 6.94 -0.52 19.48
N PRO A 51 6.28 -0.21 20.61
CA PRO A 51 4.83 -0.42 20.75
C PRO A 51 4.00 0.49 19.83
N PHE A 52 4.65 1.45 19.17
CA PHE A 52 4.03 2.37 18.20
C PHE A 52 4.31 1.97 16.75
N LYS A 53 4.78 0.75 16.53
CA LYS A 53 4.94 0.17 15.19
C LYS A 53 4.11 -1.10 15.10
N PHE A 54 3.31 -1.18 14.04
CA PHE A 54 2.49 -2.35 13.73
C PHE A 54 2.78 -2.76 12.29
N TYR A 55 3.27 -3.98 12.12
CA TYR A 55 3.60 -4.52 10.81
C TYR A 55 2.37 -5.20 10.21
N LEU A 56 1.99 -4.76 9.01
CA LEU A 56 1.01 -5.48 8.18
C LEU A 56 1.70 -6.49 7.24
N SER A 57 3.03 -6.56 7.29
CA SER A 57 3.84 -7.57 6.61
C SER A 57 3.79 -8.90 7.36
N GLY A 58 3.88 -10.01 6.63
CA GLY A 58 3.79 -11.38 7.15
C GLY A 58 2.35 -11.89 7.25
N SER A 59 1.34 -11.03 7.09
CA SER A 59 -0.06 -11.45 7.04
C SER A 59 -0.50 -11.85 5.64
N ALA A 60 -1.60 -12.59 5.58
CA ALA A 60 -2.21 -13.06 4.36
C ALA A 60 -3.32 -12.06 3.96
N TRP A 61 -3.22 -11.47 2.78
CA TRP A 61 -4.14 -10.47 2.26
C TRP A 61 -5.05 -11.11 1.22
N ARG A 62 -6.31 -10.66 1.15
CA ARG A 62 -7.21 -11.04 0.06
C ARG A 62 -6.72 -10.39 -1.23
N PHE A 63 -6.61 -11.19 -2.28
CA PHE A 63 -6.01 -10.79 -3.54
C PHE A 63 -6.82 -11.29 -4.72
N THR A 64 -7.03 -10.41 -5.70
CA THR A 64 -7.51 -10.77 -7.03
C THR A 64 -6.69 -10.03 -8.09
N LEU A 65 -6.44 -10.70 -9.21
CA LEU A 65 -5.77 -10.12 -10.37
C LEU A 65 -6.80 -9.96 -11.49
N VAL A 66 -6.88 -8.76 -12.06
CA VAL A 66 -7.66 -8.48 -13.26
C VAL A 66 -6.74 -8.07 -14.40
N ASP A 67 -7.16 -8.32 -15.63
CA ASP A 67 -6.33 -8.05 -16.82
C ASP A 67 -6.21 -6.55 -17.15
N ARG A 68 -7.17 -5.74 -16.69
CA ARG A 68 -7.24 -4.29 -16.91
C ARG A 68 -7.68 -3.56 -15.66
N ALA A 69 -7.22 -2.31 -15.51
CA ALA A 69 -7.65 -1.44 -14.41
C ALA A 69 -9.17 -1.15 -14.45
N GLU A 70 -9.79 -1.18 -15.63
CA GLU A 70 -11.24 -1.01 -15.77
C GLU A 70 -12.06 -2.23 -15.33
N ASP A 71 -11.46 -3.41 -15.24
CA ASP A 71 -12.13 -4.66 -14.85
C ASP A 71 -12.12 -4.88 -13.33
N VAL A 72 -11.53 -3.94 -12.58
CA VAL A 72 -11.53 -3.97 -11.11
C VAL A 72 -12.97 -3.94 -10.59
N PRO A 73 -13.35 -4.80 -9.63
CA PRO A 73 -14.69 -4.79 -9.07
C PRO A 73 -15.08 -3.41 -8.54
N ASP A 74 -16.25 -2.92 -8.97
CA ASP A 74 -16.79 -1.64 -8.51
C ASP A 74 -16.87 -1.65 -6.97
N GLN A 75 -16.43 -0.56 -6.33
CA GLN A 75 -16.52 -0.36 -4.87
C GLN A 75 -15.76 -1.39 -4.02
N PHE A 76 -14.75 -2.07 -4.57
CA PHE A 76 -13.93 -3.01 -3.80
C PHE A 76 -13.20 -2.36 -2.60
N TRP A 77 -13.13 -1.03 -2.51
CA TRP A 77 -12.53 -0.31 -1.37
C TRP A 77 -13.50 -0.12 -0.20
N GLU A 78 -14.79 -0.39 -0.39
CA GLU A 78 -15.79 -0.25 0.67
C GLU A 78 -15.61 -1.33 1.74
N PRO A 79 -15.85 -1.01 3.04
CA PRO A 79 -15.74 -1.99 4.12
C PRO A 79 -16.64 -3.21 3.91
N ASP A 80 -17.88 -2.97 3.45
CA ASP A 80 -18.93 -3.98 3.33
C ASP A 80 -18.84 -4.84 2.04
N PHE A 81 -17.78 -4.67 1.24
CA PHE A 81 -17.57 -5.44 0.02
C PHE A 81 -17.30 -6.92 0.34
N ASP A 82 -18.02 -7.82 -0.35
CA ASP A 82 -17.83 -9.27 -0.21
C ASP A 82 -16.62 -9.75 -1.02
N ASP A 83 -15.51 -10.02 -0.33
CA ASP A 83 -14.26 -10.52 -0.89
C ASP A 83 -14.03 -12.02 -0.64
N ARG A 84 -15.07 -12.77 -0.25
CA ARG A 84 -14.94 -14.21 0.09
C ARG A 84 -14.48 -15.07 -1.09
N SER A 85 -14.77 -14.65 -2.32
CA SER A 85 -14.34 -15.33 -3.54
C SER A 85 -12.88 -15.09 -3.90
N TRP A 86 -12.20 -14.16 -3.21
CA TRP A 86 -10.83 -13.79 -3.54
C TRP A 86 -9.84 -14.76 -2.94
N ASN A 87 -8.72 -14.93 -3.66
CA ASN A 87 -7.61 -15.73 -3.19
C ASN A 87 -6.88 -15.01 -2.06
N THR A 88 -5.93 -15.69 -1.44
CA THR A 88 -5.10 -15.11 -0.40
C THR A 88 -3.64 -15.10 -0.85
N LEU A 89 -2.97 -13.97 -0.67
CA LEU A 89 -1.56 -13.77 -1.03
C LEU A 89 -0.80 -13.20 0.18
N HIS A 90 0.39 -13.73 0.46
CA HIS A 90 1.23 -13.22 1.56
C HIS A 90 1.94 -11.94 1.14
N VAL A 91 2.01 -10.95 2.02
CA VAL A 91 2.69 -9.67 1.77
C VAL A 91 3.90 -9.55 2.70
N PRO A 92 5.10 -9.14 2.23
CA PRO A 92 5.42 -8.72 0.88
C PRO A 92 5.68 -9.91 -0.06
N SER A 93 5.15 -9.84 -1.28
CA SER A 93 5.48 -10.77 -2.36
C SER A 93 5.21 -10.13 -3.72
N ASN A 94 5.85 -10.67 -4.75
CA ASN A 94 5.50 -10.37 -6.14
C ASN A 94 4.48 -11.42 -6.59
N TRP A 95 3.29 -11.00 -7.04
CA TRP A 95 2.22 -11.92 -7.45
C TRP A 95 2.66 -12.89 -8.56
N GLU A 96 3.65 -12.49 -9.38
CA GLU A 96 4.22 -13.31 -10.46
C GLU A 96 4.87 -14.59 -9.94
N CYS A 97 5.47 -14.54 -8.74
CA CYS A 97 6.06 -15.70 -8.07
C CYS A 97 5.00 -16.66 -7.50
N HIS A 98 3.75 -16.21 -7.41
CA HIS A 98 2.63 -16.97 -6.86
C HIS A 98 1.66 -17.47 -7.95
N GLY A 99 2.10 -17.46 -9.21
CA GLY A 99 1.33 -18.00 -10.34
C GLY A 99 0.35 -17.02 -10.99
N TYR A 100 0.39 -15.74 -10.60
CA TYR A 100 -0.46 -14.71 -11.18
C TYR A 100 0.28 -13.92 -12.27
N GLY A 101 -0.28 -13.87 -13.48
CA GLY A 101 0.36 -13.22 -14.62
C GLY A 101 1.54 -14.01 -15.19
N LYS A 102 2.40 -13.33 -15.95
CA LYS A 102 3.61 -13.92 -16.53
C LYS A 102 4.78 -12.97 -16.30
N PRO A 103 5.87 -13.40 -15.63
CA PRO A 103 7.03 -12.55 -15.43
C PRO A 103 7.61 -12.17 -16.78
N ARG A 104 7.83 -10.87 -17.00
CA ARG A 104 8.39 -10.36 -18.25
C ARG A 104 9.83 -9.91 -18.01
N TYR A 105 10.78 -10.63 -18.59
CA TYR A 105 12.18 -10.21 -18.62
C TYR A 105 12.51 -9.62 -19.98
N THR A 106 12.78 -8.31 -20.04
CA THR A 106 13.19 -7.62 -21.26
C THR A 106 14.41 -6.75 -20.99
N ASN A 107 15.47 -6.90 -21.80
CA ASN A 107 16.75 -6.24 -21.57
C ASN A 107 16.79 -4.77 -22.06
N PHE A 108 16.27 -4.49 -23.27
CA PHE A 108 16.32 -3.14 -23.88
C PHE A 108 14.99 -2.65 -24.47
N GLN A 109 14.09 -3.56 -24.85
CA GLN A 109 12.82 -3.22 -25.47
C GLN A 109 11.73 -3.21 -24.41
N TYR A 110 10.94 -2.15 -24.36
CA TYR A 110 9.72 -2.16 -23.56
C TYR A 110 8.83 -3.33 -24.04
N PRO A 111 8.22 -4.10 -23.12
CA PRO A 111 7.40 -5.26 -23.48
C PRO A 111 6.04 -4.88 -24.10
N PHE A 112 5.88 -3.63 -24.52
CA PHE A 112 4.68 -3.05 -25.10
C PHE A 112 5.03 -1.92 -26.08
N PRO A 113 4.16 -1.62 -27.06
CA PRO A 113 4.38 -0.51 -27.99
C PRO A 113 4.49 0.82 -27.25
N LEU A 114 5.62 1.52 -27.39
CA LEU A 114 5.84 2.83 -26.77
C LEU A 114 4.92 3.89 -27.40
N LYS A 115 3.84 4.24 -26.72
CA LYS A 115 3.09 5.49 -26.94
C LYS A 115 2.98 6.26 -25.62
N PRO A 116 4.09 6.80 -25.07
CA PRO A 116 4.00 7.62 -23.86
C PRO A 116 3.05 8.81 -24.07
N PRO A 117 2.21 9.17 -23.08
CA PRO A 117 2.12 8.65 -21.71
C PRO A 117 1.11 7.48 -21.54
N PHE A 118 0.57 6.94 -22.63
CA PHE A 118 -0.47 5.92 -22.59
C PHE A 118 0.09 4.56 -22.18
N VAL A 119 -0.64 3.90 -21.27
CA VAL A 119 -0.34 2.52 -20.92
C VAL A 119 -1.06 1.56 -21.88
N PRO A 120 -0.55 0.34 -22.07
CA PRO A 120 -1.23 -0.67 -22.87
C PRO A 120 -2.62 -0.97 -22.31
N ASP A 121 -3.54 -1.30 -23.22
CA ASP A 121 -4.89 -1.76 -22.89
C ASP A 121 -4.91 -2.94 -21.91
N PHE A 122 -3.92 -3.82 -22.02
CA PHE A 122 -3.69 -4.92 -21.08
C PHE A 122 -2.72 -4.46 -19.98
N ASN A 123 -3.27 -4.10 -18.82
CA ASN A 123 -2.53 -3.61 -17.66
C ASN A 123 -2.96 -4.41 -16.42
N PRO A 124 -2.29 -5.55 -16.14
CA PRO A 124 -2.63 -6.42 -15.02
C PRO A 124 -2.68 -5.63 -13.71
N THR A 125 -3.85 -5.60 -13.08
CA THR A 125 -4.11 -4.80 -11.89
C THR A 125 -4.42 -5.72 -10.72
N GLY A 126 -3.58 -5.68 -9.69
CA GLY A 126 -3.76 -6.45 -8.47
C GLY A 126 -4.56 -5.67 -7.44
N CYS A 127 -5.69 -6.23 -7.00
CA CYS A 127 -6.49 -5.67 -5.91
C CYS A 127 -6.17 -6.40 -4.61
N TYR A 128 -5.80 -5.65 -3.58
CA TYR A 128 -5.45 -6.16 -2.27
C TYR A 128 -6.42 -5.64 -1.21
N ARG A 129 -6.91 -6.53 -0.34
CA ARG A 129 -7.75 -6.19 0.82
C ARG A 129 -7.22 -6.88 2.06
N HIS A 130 -7.21 -6.15 3.17
CA HIS A 130 -6.81 -6.69 4.46
C HIS A 130 -7.52 -5.95 5.60
N GLU A 131 -8.12 -6.72 6.49
CA GLU A 131 -8.70 -6.22 7.73
C GLU A 131 -7.66 -6.35 8.86
N PHE A 132 -7.46 -5.28 9.61
CA PHE A 132 -6.57 -5.29 10.77
C PHE A 132 -7.19 -4.48 11.92
N ARG A 133 -6.75 -4.80 13.14
CA ARG A 133 -7.12 -4.06 14.35
C ARG A 133 -5.97 -3.17 14.77
N VAL A 134 -6.24 -1.89 14.98
CA VAL A 134 -5.26 -0.94 15.50
C VAL A 134 -4.89 -1.35 16.93
N PRO A 135 -3.58 -1.43 17.29
CA PRO A 135 -3.17 -1.74 18.64
C PRO A 135 -3.72 -0.74 19.67
N THR A 136 -3.97 -1.21 20.88
CA THR A 136 -4.42 -0.36 21.99
C THR A 136 -3.35 0.70 22.33
N GLY A 137 -3.77 1.87 22.81
CA GLY A 137 -2.86 2.97 23.17
C GLY A 137 -2.43 3.90 22.02
N TRP A 138 -2.97 3.69 20.83
CA TRP A 138 -2.79 4.58 19.66
C TRP A 138 -3.87 5.67 19.57
N GLU A 139 -4.89 5.62 20.42
CA GLU A 139 -5.96 6.62 20.50
C GLU A 139 -5.41 8.04 20.74
N GLY A 140 -5.95 9.02 20.01
CA GLY A 140 -5.49 10.42 20.07
C GLY A 140 -4.10 10.68 19.43
N ARG A 141 -3.42 9.66 18.90
CA ARG A 141 -2.14 9.82 18.21
C ARG A 141 -2.33 10.03 16.71
N ARG A 142 -1.30 10.59 16.07
CA ARG A 142 -1.19 10.61 14.60
C ARG A 142 -0.66 9.27 14.13
N VAL A 143 -1.47 8.56 13.36
CA VAL A 143 -1.15 7.26 12.76
C VAL A 143 -0.81 7.46 11.30
N PHE A 144 0.21 6.74 10.83
CA PHE A 144 0.67 6.80 9.46
C PHE A 144 0.64 5.39 8.86
N LEU A 145 0.12 5.27 7.65
CA LEU A 145 0.27 4.06 6.86
C LEU A 145 1.51 4.23 5.98
N GLN A 146 2.41 3.25 6.02
CA GLN A 146 3.67 3.31 5.31
C GLN A 146 3.86 2.06 4.46
N PHE A 147 4.17 2.28 3.18
CA PHE A 147 4.58 1.24 2.25
C PHE A 147 6.06 1.45 1.91
N ASP A 148 6.88 0.43 2.17
CA ASP A 148 8.32 0.51 1.95
C ASP A 148 8.72 0.35 0.48
N GLY A 149 7.87 -0.32 -0.32
CA GLY A 149 7.98 -0.41 -1.77
C GLY A 149 6.72 -1.05 -2.36
N VAL A 150 6.19 -0.46 -3.43
CA VAL A 150 5.03 -0.98 -4.19
C VAL A 150 5.28 -0.71 -5.66
N GLU A 151 5.21 -1.74 -6.50
CA GLU A 151 5.44 -1.61 -7.93
C GLU A 151 4.13 -1.78 -8.71
N SER A 152 3.81 -0.98 -9.73
CA SER A 152 4.48 0.25 -10.22
C SER A 152 3.78 1.54 -9.76
N ALA A 153 2.48 1.48 -9.53
CA ALA A 153 1.67 2.54 -8.97
C ALA A 153 0.51 1.95 -8.18
N PHE A 154 0.04 2.64 -7.15
CA PHE A 154 -1.08 2.16 -6.36
C PHE A 154 -1.95 3.30 -5.83
N TYR A 155 -3.23 2.99 -5.69
CA TYR A 155 -4.17 3.77 -4.88
C TYR A 155 -4.38 3.05 -3.55
N CYS A 156 -4.58 3.83 -2.49
CA CYS A 156 -4.85 3.30 -1.16
C CYS A 156 -6.11 3.92 -0.59
N TRP A 157 -6.94 3.07 0.00
CA TRP A 157 -8.14 3.44 0.75
C TRP A 157 -8.08 2.86 2.14
N LEU A 158 -8.70 3.55 3.09
CA LEU A 158 -8.88 3.07 4.45
C LEU A 158 -10.33 3.31 4.85
N ASN A 159 -11.04 2.23 5.19
CA ASN A 159 -12.46 2.26 5.54
C ASN A 159 -13.32 3.02 4.50
N GLY A 160 -13.12 2.75 3.21
CA GLY A 160 -13.80 3.42 2.09
C GLY A 160 -13.27 4.81 1.73
N ALA A 161 -12.49 5.47 2.60
CA ALA A 161 -11.95 6.80 2.32
C ALA A 161 -10.64 6.73 1.53
N PRO A 162 -10.47 7.52 0.45
CA PRO A 162 -9.22 7.57 -0.30
C PRO A 162 -8.11 8.21 0.55
N LEU A 163 -7.00 7.50 0.72
CA LEU A 163 -5.80 8.01 1.41
C LEU A 163 -4.82 8.67 0.45
N GLY A 164 -4.67 8.13 -0.76
CA GLY A 164 -3.70 8.67 -1.69
C GLY A 164 -3.33 7.74 -2.84
N TYR A 165 -2.39 8.23 -3.63
CA TYR A 165 -1.86 7.61 -4.84
C TYR A 165 -0.35 7.84 -4.92
N SER A 166 0.41 6.87 -5.42
CA SER A 166 1.86 6.99 -5.65
C SER A 166 2.29 6.15 -6.84
N GLN A 167 3.20 6.68 -7.67
CA GLN A 167 3.82 6.02 -8.85
C GLN A 167 5.30 5.67 -8.66
N ASP A 168 5.85 5.86 -7.46
CA ASP A 168 7.26 5.57 -7.19
C ASP A 168 7.43 4.15 -6.63
N SER A 169 8.12 3.29 -7.39
CA SER A 169 8.40 1.91 -7.03
C SER A 169 9.56 1.74 -6.05
N SER A 170 10.43 2.75 -5.93
CA SER A 170 11.70 2.65 -5.20
C SER A 170 11.77 3.51 -3.95
N SER A 171 10.81 4.41 -3.74
CA SER A 171 10.74 5.28 -2.56
C SER A 171 9.64 4.88 -1.58
N ARG A 172 9.95 4.99 -0.28
CA ARG A 172 8.96 4.80 0.79
C ARG A 172 7.86 5.84 0.67
N SER A 173 6.61 5.39 0.62
CA SER A 173 5.44 6.27 0.62
C SER A 173 4.74 6.21 1.97
N ARG A 174 4.35 7.38 2.49
CA ARG A 174 3.65 7.50 3.77
C ARG A 174 2.43 8.40 3.61
N SER A 175 1.24 7.87 3.83
CA SER A 175 -0.01 8.62 3.80
C SER A 175 -0.55 8.81 5.22
N THR A 176 -1.32 9.88 5.41
CA THR A 176 -1.98 10.20 6.68
C THR A 176 -3.46 10.32 6.41
N SER A 177 -4.31 9.67 7.21
CA SER A 177 -5.73 10.01 7.23
C SER A 177 -5.91 11.34 7.98
N THR A 178 -6.63 12.30 7.42
CA THR A 178 -6.93 13.58 8.09
C THR A 178 -7.79 13.41 9.35
N SER A 179 -8.41 12.24 9.53
CA SER A 179 -9.23 11.93 10.69
C SER A 179 -8.38 11.44 11.88
N PRO A 180 -8.57 12.00 13.10
CA PRO A 180 -7.91 11.52 14.31
C PRO A 180 -8.26 10.04 14.54
N ALA A 181 -7.34 9.30 15.18
CA ALA A 181 -7.46 7.88 15.54
C ALA A 181 -8.82 7.52 16.18
N THR A 182 -9.51 8.48 16.80
CA THR A 182 -10.84 8.36 17.39
C THR A 182 -11.97 8.03 16.39
N THR A 183 -11.78 8.31 15.10
CA THR A 183 -12.78 8.01 14.05
C THR A 183 -12.60 6.63 13.42
N TRP A 184 -11.59 5.89 13.87
CA TRP A 184 -11.27 4.55 13.44
C TRP A 184 -12.18 3.61 14.22
N SER A 185 -13.47 3.67 13.86
CA SER A 185 -14.50 2.90 14.53
C SER A 185 -14.13 1.42 14.42
N PRO A 186 -14.16 0.65 15.51
CA PRO A 186 -14.19 -0.79 15.37
C PRO A 186 -15.46 -1.13 14.58
N CYS A 187 -15.35 -1.91 13.51
CA CYS A 187 -16.51 -2.45 12.82
C CYS A 187 -17.46 -3.02 13.87
N ARG A 188 -18.72 -2.55 13.85
CA ARG A 188 -19.77 -3.16 14.65
C ARG A 188 -19.87 -4.62 14.22
N SER A 189 -19.86 -5.49 15.23
CA SER A 189 -20.07 -6.94 15.14
C SER A 189 -21.27 -7.33 14.29
#